data_AF-A0A420XF05-F1
#
_entry.id   AF-A0A420XF05-F1
#
_cell.length_a   1.000
_cell.length_b   1.000
_cell.length_c   1.000
_cell.angle_alpha   90.00
_cell.angle_beta   90.00
_cell.angle_gamma   90.00
#
_symmetry.space_group_name_H-M   'P 1'
#
loop_
_entity.id
_entity.type
_entity.pdbx_description
1 polymer ?
#
loop_
_entity_poly.entity_id
_entity_poly.type
_entity_poly.pdbx_seq_one_letter_code
_entity_poly.pdbx_strand_id
1 'polypeptide(L)'
;MKTKTILFFADLCPDSPPFVTQLEQLKVEYEAVNIFESMANFKRFLKLRDNHSAFDQAKKQGYIGIPALVMDDEKVVLDLEELQKIFS
;
A
#
# COMPACT_ATOMS: atom_id res chain seq x y z
N MET A 1 5.97 15.87 14.76
CA MET A 1 5.26 15.91 13.46
C MET A 1 4.84 14.48 13.18
N LYS A 2 3.56 14.20 12.95
CA LYS A 2 3.11 12.82 12.67
C LYS A 2 3.38 12.55 11.19
N THR A 3 4.23 11.56 10.93
CA THR A 3 4.43 10.95 9.61
C THR A 3 3.10 10.32 9.16
N LYS A 4 2.65 10.62 7.94
CA LYS A 4 1.35 10.18 7.41
C LYS A 4 1.55 9.03 6.43
N THR A 5 1.86 7.86 6.97
CA THR A 5 1.87 6.61 6.21
C THR A 5 0.43 6.16 5.91
N ILE A 6 0.13 5.73 4.69
CA ILE A 6 -1.20 5.25 4.30
C ILE A 6 -1.06 3.84 3.70
N LEU A 7 -1.88 2.90 4.17
CA LEU A 7 -1.99 1.56 3.59
C LEU A 7 -3.27 1.47 2.76
N PHE A 8 -3.14 1.37 1.44
CA PHE A 8 -4.26 1.00 0.57
C PHE A 8 -4.35 -0.52 0.49
N PHE A 9 -5.52 -1.07 0.82
CA PHE A 9 -5.75 -2.52 0.83
C PHE A 9 -7.18 -2.86 0.42
N ALA A 10 -7.46 -4.15 0.30
CA ALA A 10 -8.82 -4.67 0.16
C ALA A 10 -8.98 -5.94 1.00
N ASP A 11 -10.13 -6.10 1.66
CA ASP A 11 -10.45 -7.31 2.44
C ASP A 11 -10.52 -8.59 1.59
N LEU A 12 -10.85 -8.43 0.31
CA LEU A 12 -10.91 -9.53 -0.66
C LEU A 12 -9.53 -9.98 -1.17
N CYS A 13 -8.45 -9.26 -0.81
CA CYS A 13 -7.09 -9.57 -1.23
C CYS A 13 -6.41 -10.45 -0.16
N PRO A 14 -6.00 -11.69 -0.50
CA PRO A 14 -5.35 -12.60 0.44
C PRO A 14 -3.96 -12.14 0.89
N ASP A 15 -3.37 -11.17 0.19
CA ASP A 15 -2.05 -10.61 0.49
C ASP A 15 -2.12 -9.47 1.52
N SER A 16 -3.31 -8.93 1.83
CA SER A 16 -3.46 -7.86 2.83
C SER A 16 -3.13 -8.32 4.26
N PRO A 17 -3.62 -9.47 4.78
CA PRO A 17 -3.29 -9.94 6.13
C PRO A 17 -1.80 -10.15 6.43
N PRO A 18 -0.98 -10.80 5.57
CA PRO A 18 0.45 -10.94 5.85
C PRO A 18 1.16 -9.58 5.82
N PHE A 19 0.73 -8.65 4.96
CA PHE A 19 1.27 -7.30 4.90
C PHE A 19 1.00 -6.50 6.18
N VAL A 20 -0.23 -6.55 6.69
CA VAL A 20 -0.61 -5.92 7.96
C VAL A 20 0.19 -6.51 9.13
N THR A 21 0.29 -7.84 9.21
CA THR A 21 1.08 -8.53 10.25
C THR A 21 2.53 -8.05 10.26
N GLN A 22 3.14 -7.89 9.08
CA GLN A 22 4.52 -7.41 8.97
C GLN A 22 4.66 -5.96 9.45
N LEU A 23 3.71 -5.08 9.12
CA LEU A 23 3.70 -3.69 9.62
C LEU A 23 3.57 -3.62 11.14
N GLU A 24 2.74 -4.47 11.73
CA GLU A 24 2.58 -4.58 13.19
C GLU A 24 3.87 -5.03 13.88
N GLN A 25 4.56 -6.03 13.32
CA GLN A 25 5.86 -6.48 13.82
C GLN A 25 6.92 -5.37 13.78
N LEU A 26 6.89 -4.57 12.72
CA LEU A 26 7.79 -3.43 12.52
C LEU A 26 7.34 -2.17 13.29
N LYS A 27 6.20 -2.22 14.00
CA LYS A 27 5.58 -1.10 14.74
C LYS A 27 5.38 0.16 13.88
N VAL A 28 5.01 -0.03 12.62
CA VAL A 28 4.72 1.08 11.70
C VAL A 28 3.32 1.60 11.96
N GLU A 29 3.18 2.89 12.27
CA GLU A 29 1.88 3.56 12.32
C GLU A 29 1.42 3.94 10.92
N TYR A 30 0.16 3.65 10.57
CA TYR A 30 -0.41 3.97 9.25
C TYR A 30 -1.93 4.22 9.30
N GLU A 31 -2.44 4.97 8.33
CA GLU A 31 -3.86 5.12 8.02
C GLU A 31 -4.28 3.97 7.09
N ALA A 32 -5.14 3.07 7.56
CA ALA A 32 -5.68 1.99 6.75
C ALA A 32 -6.83 2.51 5.86
N VAL A 33 -6.73 2.29 4.54
CA VAL A 33 -7.72 2.70 3.55
C VAL A 33 -8.14 1.50 2.71
N ASN A 34 -9.35 0.99 2.96
CA ASN A 34 -9.93 -0.05 2.12
C ASN A 34 -10.45 0.58 0.82
N ILE A 35 -9.89 0.16 -0.32
CA ILE A 35 -10.22 0.74 -1.64
C ILE A 35 -11.64 0.39 -2.11
N PHE A 36 -12.27 -0.66 -1.57
CA PHE A 36 -13.62 -1.06 -1.92
C PHE A 36 -14.70 -0.53 -0.97
N GLU A 37 -14.31 0.12 0.12
CA GLU A 37 -15.26 0.70 1.08
C GLU A 37 -16.01 1.90 0.49
N SER A 38 -15.37 2.69 -0.39
CA SER A 38 -16.03 3.83 -1.02
C SER A 38 -15.42 4.21 -2.37
N MET A 39 -16.21 4.87 -3.23
CA MET A 39 -15.73 5.46 -4.47
C MET A 39 -14.66 6.54 -4.25
N ALA A 40 -14.68 7.23 -3.11
CA ALA A 40 -13.65 8.20 -2.76
C ALA A 40 -12.29 7.52 -2.51
N ASN A 41 -12.29 6.41 -1.75
CA ASN A 41 -11.09 5.61 -1.51
C ASN A 41 -10.55 5.03 -2.81
N PHE A 42 -11.43 4.48 -3.65
CA PHE A 42 -11.04 3.92 -4.92
C PHE A 42 -10.41 4.98 -5.85
N LYS A 43 -11.05 6.15 -5.99
CA LYS A 43 -10.49 7.27 -6.79
C LYS A 43 -9.15 7.76 -6.24
N ARG A 44 -9.00 7.83 -4.91
CA ARG A 44 -7.73 8.20 -4.24
C ARG A 44 -6.62 7.22 -4.60
N PHE A 45 -6.91 5.93 -4.55
CA PHE A 45 -5.96 4.88 -4.93
C PHE A 45 -5.63 4.91 -6.42
N LEU A 46 -6.62 5.03 -7.32
CA LEU A 46 -6.39 5.11 -8.77
C LEU A 46 -5.48 6.30 -9.12
N LYS A 47 -5.70 7.46 -8.49
CA LYS A 47 -4.84 8.63 -8.70
C LYS A 47 -3.38 8.33 -8.36
N LEU A 48 -3.12 7.62 -7.26
CA LEU A 48 -1.76 7.18 -6.90
C LEU A 48 -1.22 6.17 -7.92
N ARG A 49 -1.97 5.09 -8.16
CA ARG A 49 -1.56 3.96 -9.01
C ARG A 49 -1.22 4.39 -10.44
N ASP A 50 -2.02 5.29 -11.00
CA ASP A 50 -1.89 5.69 -12.39
C ASP A 50 -0.73 6.69 -12.60
N ASN A 51 -0.24 7.35 -11.54
CA ASN A 51 0.81 8.38 -11.61
C ASN A 51 2.15 7.98 -10.97
N HIS A 52 2.22 6.88 -10.22
CA HIS A 52 3.44 6.47 -9.50
C HIS A 52 4.12 5.25 -10.17
N SER A 53 5.45 5.31 -10.36
CA SER A 53 6.22 4.30 -11.11
C SER A 53 6.30 2.93 -10.42
N ALA A 54 6.16 2.87 -9.09
CA ALA A 54 6.10 1.60 -8.35
C ALA A 54 5.03 0.64 -8.89
N PHE A 55 3.96 1.17 -9.50
CA PHE A 55 2.87 0.37 -10.05
C PHE A 55 3.11 -0.08 -11.50
N ASP A 56 4.19 0.33 -12.16
CA ASP A 56 4.41 0.02 -13.58
C ASP A 56 4.54 -1.49 -13.82
N GLN A 57 5.20 -2.21 -12.92
CA GLN A 57 5.29 -3.67 -13.01
C GLN A 57 3.94 -4.34 -12.72
N ALA A 58 3.23 -3.90 -11.67
CA ALA A 58 1.89 -4.41 -11.34
C ALA A 58 0.93 -4.23 -12.52
N LYS A 59 0.89 -3.03 -13.11
CA LYS A 59 0.07 -2.72 -14.30
C LYS A 59 0.43 -3.60 -15.50
N LYS A 60 1.72 -3.82 -15.77
CA LYS A 60 2.19 -4.69 -16.88
C LYS A 60 1.73 -6.14 -16.72
N GLN A 61 1.62 -6.61 -15.48
CA GLN A 61 1.21 -7.98 -15.15
C GLN A 61 -0.31 -8.13 -14.96
N GLY A 62 -1.08 -7.05 -15.11
CA GLY A 62 -2.53 -7.06 -14.92
C GLY A 62 -2.98 -7.02 -13.46
N TYR A 63 -2.06 -6.77 -12.52
CA TYR A 63 -2.37 -6.62 -11.11
C TYR A 63 -2.81 -5.20 -10.77
N ILE A 64 -3.65 -5.09 -9.74
CA ILE A 64 -4.12 -3.80 -9.23
C ILE A 64 -3.03 -3.05 -8.43
N GLY A 65 -2.07 -3.78 -7.85
CA GLY A 65 -1.01 -3.23 -7.00
C GLY A 65 -1.47 -2.92 -5.58
N ILE A 66 -2.17 -3.86 -4.92
CA ILE A 66 -2.47 -3.80 -3.48
C ILE A 66 -2.01 -5.10 -2.82
N PRO A 67 -1.67 -5.10 -1.52
CA PRO A 67 -1.57 -3.95 -0.62
C PRO A 67 -0.48 -2.94 -1.04
N ALA A 68 -0.70 -1.65 -0.78
CA ALA A 68 0.24 -0.59 -1.10
C ALA A 68 0.45 0.35 0.08
N LEU A 69 1.65 0.35 0.64
CA LEU A 69 2.06 1.29 1.68
C LEU A 69 2.66 2.54 1.04
N VAL A 70 2.11 3.70 1.35
CA VAL A 70 2.62 5.00 0.91
C VAL A 70 3.26 5.69 2.11
N MET A 71 4.53 6.03 2.00
CA MET A 71 5.29 6.75 3.02
C MET A 71 5.42 8.23 2.65
N ASP A 72 5.85 9.06 3.61
CA ASP A 72 5.86 10.54 3.45
C ASP A 72 6.87 11.06 2.41
N ASP A 73 7.88 10.27 2.06
CA ASP A 73 8.86 10.56 1.01
C ASP A 73 8.36 10.20 -0.40
N GLU A 74 7.04 10.05 -0.56
CA GLU A 74 6.36 9.55 -1.75
C GLU A 74 6.75 8.11 -2.13
N LYS A 75 7.50 7.40 -1.29
CA LYS A 75 7.85 6.02 -1.56
C LYS A 75 6.64 5.12 -1.38
N VAL A 76 6.44 4.25 -2.37
CA VAL A 76 5.38 3.25 -2.39
C VAL A 76 5.98 1.86 -2.31
N VAL A 77 5.53 1.07 -1.34
CA VAL A 77 5.96 -0.31 -1.10
C VAL A 77 4.80 -1.24 -1.39
N LEU A 78 4.98 -2.17 -2.32
CA LEU A 78 3.96 -3.14 -2.73
C LEU A 78 4.28 -4.56 -2.23
N ASP A 79 5.54 -4.83 -1.91
CA ASP A 79 6.03 -6.17 -1.61
C ASP A 79 6.56 -6.27 -0.16
N LEU A 80 6.30 -7.42 0.48
CA LEU A 80 6.77 -7.73 1.84
C LEU A 80 8.29 -7.70 1.97
N GLU A 81 8.99 -8.18 0.94
CA GLU A 81 10.46 -8.19 0.92
C GLU A 81 11.04 -6.78 0.91
N GLU A 82 10.41 -5.87 0.18
CA GLU A 82 10.81 -4.47 0.15
C GLU A 82 10.49 -3.81 1.49
N LEU A 83 9.33 -4.11 2.08
CA LEU A 83 8.95 -3.63 3.41
C LEU A 83 9.99 -3.99 4.48
N GLN A 84 10.43 -5.26 4.52
CA GLN A 84 11.46 -5.68 5.47
C GLN A 84 12.79 -4.95 5.27
N LYS A 85 13.22 -4.72 4.02
CA LYS A 85 14.48 -4.02 3.73
C LYS A 85 14.47 -2.55 4.18
N ILE A 86 13.30 -1.92 4.22
CA ILE A 86 13.16 -0.51 4.59
C ILE A 86 13.19 -0.31 6.11
N PHE A 87 12.60 -1.26 6.85
CA PHE A 87 12.40 -1.15 8.29
C PHE A 87 13.29 -2.09 9.12
N SER A 88 14.26 -2.77 8.48
CA SER A 88 15.30 -3.58 9.16
C SER A 88 16.49 -2.75 9.62
#